data_AF-A0A7S1W8G9-F1
#
_entry.id   AF-A0A7S1W8G9-F1
#
_cell.length_a   1.000
_cell.length_b   1.000
_cell.length_c   1.000
_cell.angle_alpha   90.00
_cell.angle_beta   90.00
_cell.angle_gamma   90.00
#
_symmetry.space_group_name_H-M   'P 1'
#
loop_
_entity.id
_entity.type
_entity.pdbx_description
1 polymer ?
#
loop_
_entity_poly.entity_id
_entity_poly.type
_entity_poly.pdbx_seq_one_letter_code
_entity_poly.pdbx_strand_id
1 'polypeptide(L)'
;REACEVACAVLLHRGDYATALAVMLRCLIGHRNEPSKASADLVCGVMRRCSVEELTHVLAPKEDSLDAEQRSSIAEVIGYIGLIMKERSEVVEACRLYRASVLWAPSHGSLCLNLMHTYGLRRDDLRALAWGLRYFSKLPGNVPAAASICAWVSGSGDPEGAGA
;
A
#
# COMPACT_ATOMS: atom_id res chain seq x y z
N ARG A 1 -10.37 14.22 -23.98
CA ARG A 1 -10.99 13.14 -23.18
C ARG A 1 -10.53 11.84 -23.81
N GLU A 2 -9.67 11.11 -23.12
CA GLU A 2 -9.06 9.89 -23.66
C GLU A 2 -10.13 8.82 -23.88
N ALA A 3 -9.96 7.94 -24.88
CA ALA A 3 -10.92 6.87 -25.19
C ALA A 3 -11.20 5.99 -23.97
N CYS A 4 -10.20 5.80 -23.10
CA CYS A 4 -10.31 5.07 -21.86
C CYS A 4 -11.26 5.74 -20.85
N GLU A 5 -11.25 7.07 -20.72
CA GLU A 5 -12.17 7.82 -19.83
C GLU A 5 -13.63 7.65 -20.26
N VAL A 6 -13.87 7.68 -21.58
CA VAL A 6 -15.22 7.48 -22.15
C VAL A 6 -15.69 6.04 -21.95
N ALA A 7 -14.82 5.05 -22.21
CA ALA A 7 -15.11 3.65 -21.97
C ALA A 7 -15.44 3.37 -20.49
N CYS A 8 -14.69 3.99 -19.57
CA CYS A 8 -14.94 3.82 -18.13
C CYS A 8 -16.25 4.46 -17.68
N ALA A 9 -16.62 5.63 -18.20
CA ALA A 9 -17.93 6.21 -17.89
C ALA A 9 -19.08 5.28 -18.31
N VAL A 10 -18.98 4.63 -19.47
CA VAL A 10 -19.99 3.66 -19.95
C VAL A 10 -20.03 2.41 -19.07
N LEU A 11 -18.86 1.86 -18.71
CA LEU A 11 -18.77 0.67 -17.85
C LEU A 11 -19.32 0.94 -16.44
N LEU A 12 -19.00 2.11 -15.87
CA LEU A 12 -19.55 2.57 -14.59
C LEU A 12 -21.07 2.70 -14.62
N HIS A 13 -21.65 3.22 -15.71
CA HIS A 13 -23.10 3.31 -15.87
C HIS A 13 -23.78 1.94 -15.95
N ARG A 14 -23.06 0.90 -16.40
CA ARG A 14 -23.53 -0.48 -16.50
C ARG A 14 -23.30 -1.28 -15.21
N GLY A 15 -22.63 -0.71 -14.21
CA GLY A 15 -22.26 -1.39 -12.98
C GLY A 15 -21.08 -2.37 -13.14
N ASP A 16 -20.36 -2.34 -14.26
CA ASP A 16 -19.20 -3.20 -14.51
C ASP A 16 -17.93 -2.53 -13.97
N TYR A 17 -17.83 -2.51 -12.64
CA TYR A 17 -16.76 -1.81 -11.92
C TYR A 17 -15.40 -2.48 -12.10
N ALA A 18 -15.35 -3.81 -12.14
CA ALA A 18 -14.11 -4.57 -12.35
C ALA A 18 -13.47 -4.26 -13.72
N THR A 19 -14.26 -4.24 -14.80
CA THR A 19 -13.73 -3.94 -16.13
C THR A 19 -13.38 -2.45 -16.25
N ALA A 20 -14.19 -1.55 -15.67
CA ALA A 20 -13.88 -0.12 -15.61
C ALA A 20 -12.53 0.12 -14.92
N LEU A 21 -12.30 -0.55 -13.79
CA LEU A 21 -11.06 -0.47 -13.03
C LEU A 21 -9.87 -0.97 -13.85
N ALA A 22 -10.00 -2.13 -14.50
CA ALA A 22 -8.94 -2.73 -15.31
C ALA A 22 -8.51 -1.83 -16.48
N VAL A 23 -9.48 -1.21 -17.16
CA VAL A 23 -9.22 -0.26 -18.27
C VAL A 23 -8.52 0.99 -17.74
N MET A 24 -8.96 1.53 -16.61
CA MET A 24 -8.36 2.71 -15.98
C MET A 24 -6.94 2.50 -15.49
N LEU A 25 -6.66 1.37 -14.87
CA LEU A 25 -5.31 1.04 -14.43
C LEU A 25 -4.35 0.88 -15.60
N ARG A 26 -4.78 0.24 -16.69
CA ARG A 26 -3.98 0.14 -17.92
C ARG A 26 -3.69 1.52 -18.52
N CYS A 27 -4.67 2.43 -18.47
CA CYS A 27 -4.50 3.81 -18.92
C CYS A 27 -3.43 4.53 -18.10
N LEU A 28 -3.52 4.48 -16.76
CA LEU A 28 -2.52 5.08 -15.88
C LEU A 28 -1.11 4.47 -16.08
N ILE A 29 -1.01 3.16 -16.29
CA ILE A 29 0.27 2.51 -16.57
C ILE A 29 0.85 2.99 -17.91
N GLY A 30 0.02 3.08 -18.95
CA GLY A 30 0.43 3.58 -20.27
C GLY A 30 0.87 5.06 -20.25
N HIS A 31 0.26 5.86 -19.37
CA HIS A 31 0.56 7.29 -19.20
C HIS A 31 1.41 7.59 -17.95
N ARG A 32 2.16 6.61 -17.44
CA ARG A 32 2.93 6.76 -16.18
C ARG A 32 3.93 7.92 -16.18
N ASN A 33 4.45 8.28 -17.35
CA ASN A 33 5.41 9.37 -17.53
C ASN A 33 4.74 10.75 -17.68
N GLU A 34 3.42 10.77 -17.89
CA GLU A 34 2.60 11.98 -18.06
C GLU A 34 1.31 11.83 -17.24
N PRO A 35 1.40 11.86 -15.90
CA PRO A 35 0.27 11.58 -15.03
C PRO A 35 -0.79 12.68 -15.15
N SER A 36 -1.97 12.29 -15.64
CA SER A 36 -3.15 13.16 -15.65
C SER A 36 -3.88 13.09 -14.31
N LYS A 37 -4.04 14.25 -13.65
CA LYS A 37 -4.85 14.38 -12.44
C LYS A 37 -6.29 13.88 -12.65
N ALA A 38 -6.87 14.18 -13.82
CA ALA A 38 -8.23 13.75 -14.14
C ALA A 38 -8.35 12.22 -14.23
N SER A 39 -7.36 11.57 -14.82
CA SER A 39 -7.29 10.11 -14.91
C SER A 39 -7.12 9.49 -13.52
N ALA A 40 -6.24 10.05 -12.69
CA ALA A 40 -6.05 9.63 -11.31
C ALA A 40 -7.36 9.77 -10.49
N ASP A 41 -8.01 10.93 -10.52
CA ASP A 41 -9.27 11.18 -9.81
C ASP A 41 -10.38 10.21 -10.26
N LEU A 42 -10.44 9.89 -11.56
CA LEU A 42 -11.40 8.94 -12.12
C LEU A 42 -11.14 7.51 -11.62
N VAL A 43 -9.87 7.07 -11.65
CA VAL A 43 -9.48 5.76 -11.10
C VAL A 43 -9.84 5.67 -9.63
N CYS A 44 -9.54 6.70 -8.84
CA CYS A 44 -9.89 6.77 -7.42
C CYS A 44 -11.41 6.68 -7.21
N GLY A 45 -12.19 7.37 -8.06
CA GLY A 45 -13.65 7.30 -8.07
C GLY A 45 -14.19 5.91 -8.38
N VAL A 46 -13.61 5.20 -9.35
CA VAL A 46 -13.95 3.81 -9.70
C VAL A 46 -13.58 2.86 -8.56
N MET A 47 -12.38 2.98 -8.00
CA MET A 47 -11.90 2.14 -6.89
C MET A 47 -12.78 2.26 -5.66
N ARG A 48 -13.29 3.46 -5.35
CA ARG A 48 -14.25 3.67 -4.25
C ARG A 48 -15.57 2.93 -4.46
N ARG A 49 -15.91 2.52 -5.67
CA ARG A 49 -17.16 1.82 -5.98
C ARG A 49 -16.98 0.31 -6.16
N CYS A 50 -15.74 -0.16 -6.27
CA CYS A 50 -15.42 -1.57 -6.36
C CYS A 50 -15.43 -2.22 -4.96
N SER A 51 -15.82 -3.49 -4.92
CA SER A 51 -15.56 -4.37 -3.77
C SER A 51 -14.06 -4.69 -3.65
N VAL A 52 -13.65 -5.11 -2.45
CA VAL A 52 -12.28 -5.55 -2.17
C VAL A 52 -11.87 -6.73 -3.06
N GLU A 53 -12.80 -7.63 -3.36
CA GLU A 53 -12.57 -8.80 -4.21
C GLU A 53 -12.30 -8.40 -5.66
N GLU A 54 -13.10 -7.49 -6.22
CA GLU A 54 -12.88 -6.94 -7.57
C GLU A 54 -11.55 -6.19 -7.67
N LEU A 55 -11.24 -5.39 -6.65
CA LEU A 55 -9.98 -4.67 -6.55
C LEU A 55 -8.79 -5.63 -6.53
N THR A 56 -8.87 -6.71 -5.74
CA THR A 56 -7.79 -7.70 -5.63
C THR A 56 -7.64 -8.52 -6.91
N HIS A 57 -8.75 -8.87 -7.57
CA HIS A 57 -8.74 -9.64 -8.81
C HIS A 57 -8.10 -8.87 -9.97
N VAL A 58 -8.38 -7.57 -10.09
CA VAL A 58 -7.85 -6.72 -11.16
C VAL A 58 -6.37 -6.38 -10.94
N LEU A 59 -5.91 -6.37 -9.68
CA LEU A 59 -4.56 -5.96 -9.29
C LEU A 59 -3.57 -7.08 -9.02
N ALA A 60 -3.97 -8.33 -9.19
CA ALA A 60 -3.08 -9.49 -9.07
C ALA A 60 -2.57 -9.90 -10.46
N PRO A 61 -1.46 -9.33 -10.97
CA PRO A 61 -0.79 -9.88 -12.12
C PRO A 61 -0.19 -11.24 -11.78
N LYS A 62 -0.06 -12.11 -12.79
CA LYS A 62 0.67 -13.38 -12.66
C LYS A 62 2.15 -13.05 -12.40
N GLU A 63 2.70 -13.60 -11.31
CA GLU A 63 3.98 -13.20 -10.70
C GLU A 63 5.22 -13.37 -11.59
N ASP A 64 5.17 -14.25 -12.58
CA ASP A 64 6.38 -14.84 -13.17
C ASP A 64 7.15 -13.94 -14.17
N SER A 65 6.68 -12.73 -14.50
CA SER A 65 7.30 -11.89 -15.55
C SER A 65 7.47 -10.41 -15.21
N LEU A 66 7.42 -10.03 -13.92
CA LEU A 66 7.40 -8.61 -13.53
C LEU A 66 8.76 -8.08 -13.12
N ASP A 67 9.14 -6.94 -13.67
CA ASP A 67 10.31 -6.18 -13.25
C ASP A 67 10.08 -5.42 -11.92
N ALA A 68 11.13 -4.83 -11.35
CA ALA A 68 11.06 -4.12 -10.08
C ALA A 68 10.14 -2.87 -10.12
N GLU A 69 10.06 -2.19 -11.26
CA GLU A 69 9.26 -0.98 -11.45
C GLU A 69 7.76 -1.34 -11.49
N GLN A 70 7.41 -2.40 -12.20
CA GLN A 70 6.07 -2.95 -12.26
C GLN A 70 5.62 -3.43 -10.88
N ARG A 71 6.47 -4.16 -10.15
CA ARG A 71 6.20 -4.58 -8.76
C ARG A 71 5.96 -3.39 -7.85
N SER A 72 6.75 -2.32 -7.97
CA SER A 72 6.53 -1.08 -7.22
C SER A 72 5.19 -0.43 -7.56
N SER A 73 4.84 -0.37 -8.85
CA SER A 73 3.57 0.20 -9.29
C SER A 73 2.38 -0.59 -8.74
N ILE A 74 2.42 -1.92 -8.78
CA ILE A 74 1.39 -2.79 -8.21
C ILE A 74 1.27 -2.57 -6.70
N ALA A 75 2.41 -2.47 -6.00
CA ALA A 75 2.44 -2.20 -4.57
C ALA A 75 1.74 -0.88 -4.23
N GLU A 76 1.99 0.18 -5.01
CA GLU A 76 1.35 1.48 -4.82
C GLU A 76 -0.17 1.42 -5.01
N VAL A 77 -0.66 0.69 -6.02
CA VAL A 77 -2.10 0.59 -6.24
C VAL A 77 -2.78 -0.20 -5.12
N ILE A 78 -2.19 -1.32 -4.68
CA ILE A 78 -2.69 -2.07 -3.50
C ILE A 78 -2.68 -1.17 -2.26
N GLY A 79 -1.60 -0.40 -2.06
CA GLY A 79 -1.49 0.57 -0.97
C GLY A 79 -2.53 1.68 -1.03
N TYR A 80 -2.91 2.12 -2.24
CA TYR A 80 -3.97 3.11 -2.44
C TYR A 80 -5.34 2.57 -2.04
N ILE A 81 -5.63 1.30 -2.33
CA ILE A 81 -6.85 0.66 -1.80
C ILE A 81 -6.78 0.60 -0.28
N GLY A 82 -5.63 0.22 0.27
CA GLY A 82 -5.39 0.23 1.71
C GLY A 82 -5.71 1.59 2.32
N LEU A 83 -5.38 2.69 1.63
CA LEU A 83 -5.70 4.04 2.06
C LEU A 83 -7.21 4.31 2.06
N ILE A 84 -7.93 3.93 0.98
CA ILE A 84 -9.39 4.07 0.91
C ILE A 84 -10.06 3.28 2.05
N MET A 85 -9.62 2.05 2.31
CA MET A 85 -10.15 1.23 3.42
C MET A 85 -9.86 1.90 4.77
N LYS A 86 -8.65 2.47 4.93
CA LYS A 86 -8.28 3.21 6.14
C LYS A 86 -9.17 4.44 6.35
N GLU A 87 -9.44 5.22 5.29
CA GLU A 87 -10.35 6.38 5.31
C GLU A 87 -11.79 6.00 5.65
N ARG A 88 -12.21 4.77 5.32
CA ARG A 88 -13.51 4.20 5.68
C ARG A 88 -13.58 3.60 7.09
N SER A 89 -12.49 3.72 7.87
CA SER A 89 -12.33 3.06 9.17
C SER A 89 -12.33 1.52 9.10
N GLU A 90 -12.14 0.93 7.91
CA GLU A 90 -11.94 -0.50 7.71
C GLU A 90 -10.46 -0.88 7.95
N VAL A 91 -9.97 -0.59 9.17
CA VAL A 91 -8.55 -0.65 9.51
C VAL A 91 -7.97 -2.07 9.40
N VAL A 92 -8.79 -3.10 9.63
CA VAL A 92 -8.39 -4.52 9.47
C VAL A 92 -8.00 -4.81 8.02
N GLU A 93 -8.84 -4.37 7.09
CA GLU A 93 -8.66 -4.61 5.67
C GLU A 93 -7.53 -3.75 5.11
N ALA A 94 -7.45 -2.48 5.54
CA ALA A 94 -6.31 -1.61 5.24
C ALA A 94 -4.97 -2.26 5.65
N CYS A 95 -4.91 -2.82 6.87
CA CYS A 95 -3.72 -3.51 7.36
C CYS A 95 -3.36 -4.72 6.48
N ARG A 96 -4.34 -5.53 6.07
CA ARG A 96 -4.13 -6.68 5.17
C ARG A 96 -3.54 -6.23 3.84
N LEU A 97 -4.09 -5.17 3.25
CA LEU A 97 -3.65 -4.63 1.96
C LEU A 97 -2.25 -4.02 2.05
N TYR A 98 -1.93 -3.24 3.10
CA TYR A 98 -0.59 -2.72 3.28
C TYR A 98 0.45 -3.81 3.53
N ARG A 99 0.07 -4.92 4.20
CA ARG A 99 0.95 -6.09 4.32
C ARG A 99 1.22 -6.72 2.96
N ALA A 100 0.22 -6.82 2.08
CA ALA A 100 0.43 -7.32 0.73
C ALA A 100 1.32 -6.37 -0.09
N SER A 101 1.07 -5.05 -0.03
CA SER A 101 1.84 -4.06 -0.81
C SER A 101 3.33 -4.06 -0.45
N VAL A 102 3.69 -4.17 0.84
CA VAL A 102 5.11 -4.21 1.24
C VAL A 102 5.83 -5.51 0.84
N LEU A 103 5.11 -6.59 0.50
CA LEU A 103 5.74 -7.79 -0.09
C LEU A 103 6.19 -7.53 -1.54
N TRP A 104 5.45 -6.69 -2.25
CA TRP A 104 5.78 -6.29 -3.62
C TRP A 104 6.89 -5.25 -3.66
N ALA A 105 6.88 -4.27 -2.75
CA ALA A 105 7.86 -3.19 -2.65
C ALA A 105 8.33 -2.96 -1.20
N PRO A 106 9.25 -3.79 -0.67
CA PRO A 106 9.61 -3.80 0.75
C PRO A 106 10.41 -2.57 1.22
N SER A 107 10.99 -1.80 0.31
CA SER A 107 11.72 -0.56 0.59
C SER A 107 10.87 0.70 0.38
N HIS A 108 9.60 0.58 0.00
CA HIS A 108 8.74 1.73 -0.26
C HIS A 108 8.28 2.39 1.05
N GLY A 109 8.90 3.53 1.38
CA GLY A 109 8.73 4.21 2.67
C GLY A 109 7.28 4.56 3.02
N SER A 110 6.50 5.06 2.05
CA SER A 110 5.10 5.45 2.30
C SER A 110 4.21 4.25 2.59
N LEU A 111 4.43 3.10 1.93
CA LEU A 111 3.69 1.87 2.19
C LEU A 111 4.03 1.31 3.58
N CYS A 112 5.31 1.30 3.92
CA CYS A 112 5.82 0.92 5.24
C CYS A 112 5.21 1.79 6.37
N LEU A 113 5.19 3.10 6.19
CA LEU A 113 4.63 4.05 7.16
C LEU A 113 3.12 3.83 7.34
N ASN A 114 2.38 3.63 6.26
CA ASN A 114 0.95 3.36 6.34
C ASN A 114 0.65 2.03 7.02
N LEU A 115 1.45 0.99 6.78
CA LEU A 115 1.34 -0.28 7.50
C LEU A 115 1.53 -0.07 9.01
N MET A 116 2.59 0.65 9.41
CA MET A 116 2.84 0.97 10.81
C MET A 116 1.69 1.77 11.45
N HIS A 117 1.13 2.73 10.72
CA HIS A 117 -0.04 3.47 11.19
C HIS A 117 -1.25 2.55 11.43
N THR A 118 -1.48 1.55 10.57
CA THR A 118 -2.57 0.58 10.82
C THR A 118 -2.33 -0.28 12.06
N TYR A 119 -1.08 -0.64 12.39
CA TYR A 119 -0.79 -1.33 13.64
C TYR A 119 -1.07 -0.45 14.86
N GLY A 120 -0.68 0.83 14.82
CA GLY A 120 -0.96 1.79 15.89
C GLY A 120 -2.47 1.99 16.13
N LEU A 121 -3.25 2.18 15.05
CA LEU A 121 -4.72 2.28 15.15
C LEU A 121 -5.37 1.02 15.75
N ARG A 122 -4.77 -0.15 15.53
CA ARG A 122 -5.22 -1.44 16.06
C ARG A 122 -4.69 -1.74 17.46
N ARG A 123 -3.79 -0.92 18.00
CA ARG A 123 -3.01 -1.22 19.21
C ARG A 123 -2.31 -2.58 19.12
N ASP A 124 -1.80 -2.91 17.93
CA ASP A 124 -1.13 -4.18 17.61
C ASP A 124 0.40 -4.01 17.72
N ASP A 125 0.85 -3.59 18.91
CA ASP A 125 2.22 -3.15 19.17
C ASP A 125 3.25 -4.26 18.92
N LEU A 126 2.89 -5.51 19.23
CA LEU A 126 3.74 -6.67 18.98
C LEU A 126 4.02 -6.86 17.48
N ARG A 127 3.01 -6.72 16.62
CA ARG A 127 3.23 -6.81 15.17
C ARG A 127 3.96 -5.61 14.62
N ALA A 128 3.73 -4.42 15.18
CA ALA A 128 4.49 -3.22 14.84
C ALA A 128 5.98 -3.40 15.11
N LEU A 129 6.34 -3.86 16.31
CA LEU A 129 7.72 -4.14 16.72
C LEU A 129 8.35 -5.25 15.87
N ALA A 130 7.65 -6.38 15.69
CA ALA A 130 8.16 -7.50 14.91
C ALA A 130 8.34 -7.15 13.42
N TRP A 131 7.51 -6.27 12.87
CA TRP A 131 7.71 -5.74 11.52
C TRP A 131 8.90 -4.77 11.47
N GLY A 132 8.96 -3.82 12.40
CA GLY A 132 10.04 -2.83 12.49
C GLY A 132 11.42 -3.48 12.58
N LEU A 133 11.60 -4.47 13.46
CA LEU A 133 12.82 -5.25 13.58
C LEU A 133 13.25 -5.88 12.24
N ARG A 134 12.30 -6.51 11.54
CA ARG A 134 12.56 -7.16 10.24
C ARG A 134 12.84 -6.16 9.11
N TYR A 135 12.26 -4.96 9.17
CA TYR A 135 12.53 -3.91 8.21
C TYR A 135 13.95 -3.37 8.41
N PHE A 136 14.29 -2.98 9.63
CA PHE A 136 15.60 -2.43 9.95
C PHE A 136 16.74 -3.44 9.74
N SER A 137 16.52 -4.74 9.97
CA SER A 137 17.53 -5.77 9.69
C SER A 137 17.88 -5.93 8.21
N LYS A 138 17.08 -5.37 7.30
CA LYS A 138 17.30 -5.42 5.85
C LYS A 138 17.97 -4.16 5.30
N LEU A 139 18.09 -3.11 6.10
CA LEU A 139 18.74 -1.88 5.67
C LEU A 139 20.27 -2.05 5.75
N PRO A 140 21.03 -1.55 4.76
CA PRO A 140 22.48 -1.58 4.81
C PRO A 140 23.00 -0.65 5.91
N GLY A 141 23.90 -1.16 6.76
CA GLY A 141 24.53 -0.40 7.84
C GLY A 141 23.89 -0.60 9.21
N ASN A 142 24.56 -0.07 10.25
CA ASN A 142 24.04 -0.12 11.62
C ASN A 142 23.03 1.01 11.81
N VAL A 143 21.73 0.70 11.70
CA VAL A 143 20.68 1.70 11.90
C VAL A 143 20.46 1.90 13.40
N PRO A 144 20.66 3.11 13.96
CA PRO A 144 20.54 3.36 15.40
C PRO A 144 19.19 2.90 15.97
N ALA A 145 18.10 3.10 15.23
CA ALA A 145 16.77 2.63 15.62
C ALA A 145 16.70 1.10 15.78
N ALA A 146 17.40 0.33 14.95
CA ALA A 146 17.47 -1.12 15.07
C ALA A 146 18.15 -1.53 16.38
N ALA A 147 19.29 -0.90 16.68
CA ALA A 147 20.05 -1.14 17.91
C ALA A 147 19.23 -0.79 19.15
N SER A 148 18.52 0.34 19.15
CA SER A 148 17.65 0.75 20.25
C SER A 148 16.49 -0.22 20.48
N ILE A 149 15.82 -0.68 19.41
CA ILE A 149 14.72 -1.65 19.54
C ILE A 149 15.26 -2.99 20.05
N CYS A 150 16.39 -3.48 19.51
CA CYS A 150 17.02 -4.70 19.98
C CYS A 150 17.44 -4.61 21.46
N ALA A 151 17.97 -3.46 21.91
CA ALA A 151 18.32 -3.23 23.31
C ALA A 151 17.09 -3.26 24.22
N TRP A 152 16.00 -2.60 23.82
CA TRP A 152 14.72 -2.61 24.57
C TRP A 152 14.15 -4.03 24.69
N VAL A 153 14.14 -4.80 23.58
CA VAL A 153 13.61 -6.17 23.57
C VAL A 153 14.50 -7.13 24.37
N SER A 154 15.81 -6.90 24.38
CA SER A 154 16.78 -7.73 25.12
C SER A 154 16.88 -7.36 26.61
N GLY A 155 16.12 -6.36 27.08
CA GLY A 155 16.19 -5.88 28.46
C GLY A 155 17.46 -5.10 28.80
N SER A 156 18.22 -4.65 27.79
CA SER A 156 19.45 -3.86 27.93
C SER A 156 19.26 -2.38 27.59
N GLY A 157 18.03 -1.93 27.37
CA GLY A 157 17.68 -0.52 27.33
C GLY A 157 17.59 0.04 28.75
N ASP A 158 18.55 0.87 29.14
CA ASP A 158 18.58 1.49 30.47
C ASP A 158 17.24 2.18 30.80
N PRO A 159 16.66 1.95 32.00
CA PRO A 159 15.56 2.73 32.51
C PRO A 159 15.98 4.06 33.16
N GLU A 160 17.24 4.47 33.06
CA GLU A 160 17.76 5.66 33.77
C GLU A 160 18.32 6.72 32.80
N GLY A 161 17.51 7.75 32.56
CA GLY A 161 17.92 8.93 31.81
C GLY A 161 16.94 10.11 31.84
N ALA A 162 15.97 10.12 32.76
CA ALA A 162 15.09 11.25 33.01
C ALA A 162 15.11 11.59 34.51
N GLY A 163 16.21 12.20 34.95
CA GLY A 163 16.38 12.58 36.35
C GLY A 163 17.69 13.33 36.59
N ALA A 164 17.76 14.58 36.14
CA ALA A 164 18.43 15.72 36.78
C ALA A 164 18.19 16.98 35.93
#